data_AF-A0A0F0GUT7-F1
#
_entry.id   AF-A0A0F0GUT7-F1
#
_cell.length_a   1.000
_cell.length_b   1.000
_cell.length_c   1.000
_cell.angle_alpha   90.00
_cell.angle_beta   90.00
_cell.angle_gamma   90.00
#
_symmetry.space_group_name_H-M   'P 1'
#
loop_
_entity.id
_entity.type
_entity.pdbx_description
1 polymer ?
#
loop_
_entity_poly.entity_id
_entity_poly.type
_entity_poly.pdbx_seq_one_letter_code
_entity_poly.pdbx_strand_id
1 'polypeptide(L)'
;MSRRVQFAHTARLCRVCGYSLNDVSGRGVHPLCADPEEIWWTRHDLDQAVRTIARRAIAQSPGRNDVVAAVCSLMVIDPSNRQHVEAVVSAILRDAGSDPLWRTTANGWRPYLPSWVRPGVVGATVQRLVAVKLLRPTGQYVRCSDTEARNGGKPQPVYAVDVTALEHAEDAATERAAAGLSGRRGEDDGPQEVVPRAAS
;
A
#
# COMPACT_ATOMS: atom_id res chain seq x y z
N MET A 1 -13.41 -11.94 -16.36
CA MET A 1 -12.77 -13.14 -15.77
C MET A 1 -11.71 -12.68 -14.77
N SER A 2 -12.05 -12.63 -13.49
CA SER A 2 -11.15 -12.15 -12.42
C SER A 2 -10.24 -13.30 -11.98
N ARG A 3 -8.93 -13.22 -12.27
CA ARG A 3 -7.95 -14.22 -11.80
C ARG A 3 -7.67 -13.97 -10.32
N ARG A 4 -8.23 -14.82 -9.46
CA ARG A 4 -7.92 -14.90 -8.03
C ARG A 4 -6.46 -15.33 -7.86
N VAL A 5 -5.70 -14.61 -7.05
CA VAL A 5 -4.40 -15.08 -6.56
C VAL A 5 -4.69 -15.90 -5.31
N GLN A 6 -4.62 -17.23 -5.41
CA GLN A 6 -4.75 -18.12 -4.25
C GLN A 6 -3.41 -18.17 -3.51
N PHE A 7 -3.41 -17.79 -2.23
CA PHE A 7 -2.37 -18.20 -1.30
C PHE A 7 -2.76 -19.57 -0.73
N ALA A 8 -1.77 -20.48 -0.67
CA ALA A 8 -2.00 -21.90 -0.43
C ALA A 8 -2.66 -22.18 0.94
N HIS A 9 -3.78 -22.92 0.90
CA HIS A 9 -4.35 -23.59 2.06
C HIS A 9 -3.46 -24.76 2.47
N THR A 10 -2.90 -24.73 3.67
CA THR A 10 -2.41 -25.93 4.35
C THR A 10 -2.71 -25.78 5.84
N ALA A 11 -3.21 -26.86 6.44
CA ALA A 11 -3.87 -26.93 7.74
C ALA A 11 -3.23 -26.08 8.86
N ARG A 12 -4.06 -25.27 9.55
CA ARG A 12 -3.63 -24.37 10.63
C ARG A 12 -3.75 -25.08 11.99
N LEU A 13 -2.61 -25.38 12.60
CA LEU A 13 -2.50 -25.34 14.06
C LEU A 13 -2.37 -23.87 14.46
N CYS A 14 -3.17 -23.41 15.41
CA CYS A 14 -2.96 -22.08 15.99
C CYS A 14 -1.64 -22.09 16.77
N ARG A 15 -0.55 -21.55 16.19
CA ARG A 15 0.78 -21.50 16.83
C ARG A 15 0.83 -20.65 18.10
N VAL A 16 -0.21 -19.86 18.37
CA VAL A 16 -0.30 -19.02 19.58
C VAL A 16 -0.87 -19.78 20.78
N CYS A 17 -1.76 -20.77 20.58
CA CYS A 17 -2.41 -21.49 21.68
C CYS A 17 -2.35 -23.03 21.60
N GLY A 18 -1.86 -23.62 20.50
CA GLY A 18 -1.70 -25.07 20.34
C GLY A 18 -3.00 -25.86 20.09
N TYR A 19 -4.17 -25.21 20.03
CA TYR A 19 -5.44 -25.89 19.79
C TYR A 19 -5.66 -26.22 18.30
N SER A 20 -6.17 -27.44 18.07
CA SER A 20 -6.66 -27.89 16.76
C SER A 20 -8.01 -27.25 16.46
N LEU A 21 -8.13 -26.57 15.31
CA LEU A 21 -9.35 -25.88 14.88
C LEU A 21 -10.50 -26.83 14.50
N ASN A 22 -10.29 -28.16 14.53
CA ASN A 22 -11.31 -29.14 14.19
C ASN A 22 -12.21 -29.57 15.36
N ASP A 23 -12.00 -29.04 16.57
CA ASP A 23 -12.71 -29.51 17.77
C ASP A 23 -13.69 -28.45 18.34
N VAL A 24 -14.47 -27.81 17.48
CA VAL A 24 -15.46 -26.79 17.87
C VAL A 24 -16.84 -27.42 18.02
N SER A 25 -17.03 -28.20 19.08
CA SER A 25 -18.38 -28.49 19.60
C SER A 25 -18.71 -27.56 20.78
N GLY A 26 -19.14 -26.34 20.47
CA GLY A 26 -20.18 -25.65 21.24
C GLY A 26 -19.82 -24.96 22.56
N ARG A 27 -18.60 -24.47 22.79
CA ARG A 27 -18.35 -23.49 23.89
C ARG A 27 -17.52 -22.31 23.42
N GLY A 28 -17.91 -21.13 23.91
CA GLY A 28 -17.49 -19.79 23.51
C GLY A 28 -16.09 -19.65 22.94
N VAL A 29 -16.00 -18.99 21.78
CA VAL A 29 -14.76 -18.57 21.14
C VAL A 29 -14.00 -17.65 22.11
N HIS A 30 -12.78 -18.02 22.45
CA HIS A 30 -11.89 -17.21 23.28
C HIS A 30 -11.63 -15.86 22.56
N PRO A 31 -11.70 -14.70 23.21
CA PRO A 31 -11.60 -13.38 22.54
C PRO A 31 -10.25 -13.10 21.86
N LEU A 32 -9.22 -13.92 22.13
CA LEU A 32 -7.92 -13.89 21.43
C LEU A 32 -7.84 -14.85 20.22
N CYS A 33 -8.90 -15.62 19.97
CA CYS A 33 -9.08 -16.53 18.84
C CYS A 33 -10.28 -16.12 17.98
N ALA A 34 -10.80 -14.90 18.15
CA ALA A 34 -11.63 -14.29 17.12
C ALA A 34 -10.84 -14.37 15.82
N ASP A 35 -11.43 -15.00 14.80
CA ASP A 35 -10.81 -15.20 13.50
C ASP A 35 -10.11 -13.91 13.10
N PRO A 36 -8.80 -13.91 12.75
CA PRO A 36 -8.29 -12.81 11.97
C PRO A 36 -9.15 -12.85 10.72
N GLU A 37 -10.10 -11.91 10.58
CA GLU A 37 -10.80 -11.68 9.33
C GLU A 37 -9.73 -11.78 8.27
N GLU A 38 -9.81 -12.83 7.45
CA GLU A 38 -8.79 -13.05 6.44
C GLU A 38 -8.88 -11.84 5.53
N ILE A 39 -7.93 -10.93 5.66
CA ILE A 39 -7.87 -9.72 4.85
C ILE A 39 -7.48 -10.18 3.45
N TRP A 40 -8.49 -10.58 2.68
CA TRP A 40 -8.36 -11.02 1.31
C TRP A 40 -8.34 -9.79 0.41
N TRP A 41 -7.15 -9.23 0.19
CA TRP A 41 -6.99 -8.18 -0.81
C TRP A 41 -7.22 -8.77 -2.19
N THR A 42 -8.25 -8.33 -2.91
CA THR A 42 -8.26 -8.59 -4.35
C THR A 42 -7.13 -7.78 -4.99
N ARG A 43 -6.71 -8.20 -6.20
CA ARG A 43 -5.74 -7.41 -6.97
C ARG A 43 -6.20 -5.96 -7.18
N HIS A 44 -7.51 -5.75 -7.27
CA HIS A 44 -8.09 -4.42 -7.42
C HIS A 44 -7.95 -3.58 -6.14
N ASP A 45 -8.20 -4.18 -4.98
CA ASP A 45 -8.11 -3.50 -3.68
C ASP A 45 -6.66 -3.10 -3.38
N LEU A 46 -5.71 -4.00 -3.64
CA LEU A 46 -4.28 -3.71 -3.52
C LEU A 46 -3.85 -2.57 -4.47
N ASP A 47 -4.31 -2.59 -5.72
CA ASP A 47 -3.98 -1.53 -6.69
C ASP A 47 -4.55 -0.15 -6.24
N GLN A 48 -5.74 -0.11 -5.64
CA GLN A 48 -6.31 1.13 -5.09
C GLN A 48 -5.58 1.60 -3.84
N ALA A 49 -5.27 0.70 -2.91
CA ALA A 49 -4.50 1.01 -1.72
C ALA A 49 -3.13 1.57 -2.09
N VAL A 50 -2.41 0.92 -3.02
CA VAL A 50 -1.13 1.40 -3.57
C VAL A 50 -1.26 2.83 -4.10
N ARG A 51 -2.27 3.10 -4.92
CA ARG A 51 -2.49 4.44 -5.48
C ARG A 51 -2.80 5.47 -4.41
N THR A 52 -3.60 5.14 -3.40
CA THR A 52 -3.94 6.08 -2.33
C THR A 52 -2.75 6.37 -1.44
N ILE A 53 -1.99 5.35 -1.08
CA ILE A 53 -0.74 5.48 -0.32
C ILE A 53 0.26 6.33 -1.08
N ALA A 54 0.46 6.05 -2.37
CA ALA A 54 1.34 6.83 -3.22
C ALA A 54 0.90 8.32 -3.25
N ARG A 55 -0.40 8.60 -3.37
CA ARG A 55 -0.92 9.97 -3.32
C ARG A 55 -0.68 10.64 -1.96
N ARG A 56 -0.90 9.94 -0.85
CA ARG A 56 -0.63 10.47 0.51
C ARG A 56 0.86 10.76 0.70
N ALA A 57 1.71 9.85 0.22
CA ALA A 57 3.15 10.03 0.18
C ALA A 57 3.53 11.25 -0.67
N ILE A 58 2.89 11.49 -1.81
CA ILE A 58 3.13 12.67 -2.64
C ILE A 58 2.67 13.96 -1.93
N ALA A 59 1.47 13.98 -1.35
CA ALA A 59 0.83 15.19 -0.85
C ALA A 59 1.46 15.81 0.41
N GLN A 60 2.26 15.05 1.15
CA GLN A 60 2.81 15.51 2.42
C GLN A 60 3.90 16.61 2.20
N SER A 61 4.02 17.58 3.09
CA SER A 61 5.12 18.56 2.97
C SER A 61 6.43 17.96 3.46
N PRO A 62 7.59 18.28 2.84
CA PRO A 62 8.89 17.89 3.40
C PRO A 62 9.07 18.52 4.79
N GLY A 63 9.79 17.83 5.67
CA GLY A 63 10.15 18.37 6.99
C GLY A 63 10.99 19.63 6.86
N ARG A 64 10.67 20.68 7.64
CA ARG A 64 11.15 22.05 7.41
C ARG A 64 12.68 22.24 7.51
N ASN A 65 13.45 21.25 7.99
CA ASN A 65 14.90 21.34 8.20
C ASN A 65 15.67 20.06 7.81
N ASP A 66 15.11 19.20 6.96
CA ASP A 66 15.79 17.97 6.51
C ASP A 66 15.95 17.98 4.98
N VAL A 67 17.17 18.30 4.54
CA VAL A 67 17.52 18.39 3.12
C VAL A 67 17.34 17.04 2.41
N VAL A 68 17.63 15.93 3.09
CA VAL A 68 17.46 14.59 2.53
C VAL A 68 15.98 14.29 2.37
N ALA A 69 15.16 14.60 3.37
CA ALA A 69 13.71 14.46 3.27
C ALA A 69 13.10 15.38 2.20
N ALA A 70 13.64 16.58 2.01
CA ALA A 70 13.22 17.49 0.95
C ALA A 70 13.52 16.92 -0.45
N VAL A 71 14.74 16.43 -0.68
CA VAL A 71 15.11 15.77 -1.94
C VAL A 71 14.26 14.52 -2.19
N CYS A 72 14.07 13.68 -1.17
CA CYS A 72 13.21 12.50 -1.29
C CYS A 72 11.76 12.88 -1.63
N SER A 73 11.25 13.96 -1.02
CA SER A 73 9.92 14.46 -1.32
C SER A 73 9.82 14.95 -2.77
N LEU A 74 10.80 15.71 -3.27
CA LEU A 74 10.83 16.15 -4.67
C LEU A 74 10.83 14.96 -5.64
N MET A 75 11.62 13.93 -5.36
CA MET A 75 11.66 12.72 -6.20
C MET A 75 10.31 11.99 -6.23
N VAL A 76 9.61 11.92 -5.09
CA VAL A 76 8.31 11.26 -5.01
C VAL A 76 7.20 12.10 -5.66
N ILE A 77 7.26 13.43 -5.53
CA ILE A 77 6.25 14.37 -6.08
C ILE A 77 6.35 14.50 -7.60
N ASP A 78 7.54 14.31 -8.19
CA ASP A 78 7.75 14.37 -9.63
C ASP A 78 6.79 13.40 -10.37
N PRO A 79 5.89 13.92 -11.25
CA PRO A 79 4.93 13.09 -11.97
C PRO A 79 5.57 11.99 -12.82
N SER A 80 6.80 12.21 -13.33
CA SER A 80 7.54 11.21 -14.09
C SER A 80 7.93 10.00 -13.24
N ASN A 81 7.99 10.17 -11.91
CA ASN A 81 8.33 9.10 -10.97
C ASN A 81 7.12 8.31 -10.45
N ARG A 82 5.88 8.68 -10.85
CA ARG A 82 4.65 8.06 -10.32
C ARG A 82 4.64 6.54 -10.44
N GLN A 83 4.98 6.01 -11.61
CA GLN A 83 4.99 4.55 -11.83
C GLN A 83 6.07 3.85 -10.99
N HIS A 84 7.21 4.51 -10.77
CA HIS A 84 8.27 4.00 -9.90
C HIS A 84 7.79 3.94 -8.44
N VAL A 85 7.12 4.99 -7.96
CA VAL A 85 6.55 5.04 -6.60
C VAL A 85 5.51 3.95 -6.41
N GLU A 86 4.56 3.81 -7.36
CA GLU A 86 3.51 2.78 -7.31
C GLU A 86 4.13 1.36 -7.28
N ALA A 87 5.16 1.09 -8.09
CA ALA A 87 5.86 -0.20 -8.10
C ALA A 87 6.58 -0.49 -6.78
N VAL A 88 7.21 0.52 -6.17
CA VAL A 88 7.88 0.37 -4.87
C VAL A 88 6.88 0.07 -3.76
N VAL A 89 5.78 0.81 -3.69
CA VAL A 89 4.72 0.56 -2.69
C VAL A 89 4.12 -0.83 -2.88
N SER A 90 3.84 -1.23 -4.12
CA SER A 90 3.31 -2.57 -4.42
C SER A 90 4.25 -3.69 -3.97
N ALA A 91 5.56 -3.56 -4.23
CA ALA A 91 6.57 -4.53 -3.80
C ALA A 91 6.63 -4.66 -2.26
N ILE A 92 6.56 -3.54 -1.55
CA ILE A 92 6.58 -3.48 -0.08
C ILE A 92 5.34 -4.16 0.50
N LEU A 93 4.15 -3.82 0.01
CA LEU A 93 2.90 -4.41 0.51
C LEU A 93 2.81 -5.89 0.19
N ARG A 94 3.29 -6.31 -0.99
CA ARG A 94 3.34 -7.73 -1.38
C ARG A 94 4.24 -8.55 -0.45
N ASP A 95 5.41 -8.03 -0.09
CA ASP A 95 6.32 -8.68 0.86
C ASP A 95 5.68 -8.74 2.26
N ALA A 96 5.22 -7.59 2.77
CA ALA A 96 4.63 -7.48 4.10
C ALA A 96 3.39 -8.36 4.28
N GLY A 97 2.54 -8.48 3.26
CA GLY A 97 1.34 -9.31 3.31
C GLY A 97 1.61 -10.81 3.40
N SER A 98 2.86 -11.25 3.18
CA SER A 98 3.27 -12.64 3.41
C SER A 98 3.70 -12.93 4.85
N ASP A 99 3.91 -11.88 5.67
CA ASP A 99 4.28 -11.97 7.07
C ASP A 99 3.05 -11.75 7.98
N PRO A 100 2.74 -12.63 8.95
CA PRO A 100 1.58 -12.48 9.83
C PRO A 100 1.58 -11.20 10.67
N LEU A 101 2.74 -10.57 10.87
CA LEU A 101 2.91 -9.35 11.64
C LEU A 101 3.07 -8.12 10.73
N TRP A 102 2.82 -8.29 9.41
CA TRP A 102 2.95 -7.25 8.41
C TRP A 102 4.34 -6.59 8.40
N ARG A 103 5.37 -7.39 8.65
CA ARG A 103 6.76 -6.92 8.68
C ARG A 103 7.42 -7.08 7.32
N THR A 104 8.34 -6.17 7.02
CA THR A 104 9.07 -6.15 5.76
C THR A 104 10.50 -5.64 5.97
N THR A 105 11.40 -6.01 5.05
CA THR A 105 12.82 -5.62 5.04
C THR A 105 13.27 -5.36 3.62
N ALA A 106 14.31 -4.55 3.40
CA ALA A 106 14.82 -4.27 2.06
C ALA A 106 15.14 -5.55 1.25
N ASN A 107 15.65 -6.60 1.90
CA ASN A 107 15.84 -7.90 1.26
C ASN A 107 14.53 -8.55 0.77
N GLY A 108 13.43 -8.38 1.51
CA GLY A 108 12.16 -9.03 1.23
C GLY A 108 11.47 -8.46 -0.01
N TRP A 109 11.38 -7.12 -0.10
CA TRP A 109 10.66 -6.48 -1.21
C TRP A 109 11.50 -6.21 -2.47
N ARG A 110 12.83 -6.15 -2.39
CA ARG A 110 13.70 -5.95 -3.56
C ARG A 110 13.47 -6.97 -4.70
N PRO A 111 13.33 -8.27 -4.45
CA PRO A 111 13.01 -9.26 -5.49
C PRO A 111 11.70 -8.99 -6.24
N TYR A 112 10.76 -8.24 -5.64
CA TYR A 112 9.50 -7.87 -6.29
C TYR A 112 9.59 -6.58 -7.09
N LEU A 113 10.70 -5.84 -7.00
CA LEU A 113 10.87 -4.60 -7.77
C LEU A 113 11.17 -4.91 -9.24
N PRO A 114 10.42 -4.32 -10.18
CA PRO A 114 10.79 -4.39 -11.59
C PRO A 114 12.16 -3.74 -11.86
N SER A 115 12.91 -4.30 -12.81
CA SER A 115 14.27 -3.82 -13.16
C SER A 115 14.32 -2.38 -13.70
N TRP A 116 13.19 -1.85 -14.19
CA TRP A 116 13.07 -0.47 -14.62
C TRP A 116 12.95 0.53 -13.46
N VAL A 117 12.75 0.06 -12.22
CA VAL A 117 12.66 0.94 -11.05
C VAL A 117 14.01 1.54 -10.70
N ARG A 118 14.09 2.88 -10.68
CA ARG A 118 15.31 3.61 -10.37
C ARG A 118 15.66 3.47 -8.88
N PRO A 119 16.89 3.04 -8.50
CA PRO A 119 17.28 2.86 -7.10
C PRO A 119 17.11 4.11 -6.21
N GLY A 120 17.29 5.32 -6.75
CA GLY A 120 17.07 6.55 -5.99
C GLY A 120 15.61 6.74 -5.55
N VAL A 121 14.65 6.37 -6.41
CA VAL A 121 13.21 6.48 -6.11
C VAL A 121 12.80 5.46 -5.04
N VAL A 122 13.47 4.31 -4.99
CA VAL A 122 13.27 3.27 -3.97
C VAL A 122 13.50 3.84 -2.57
N GLY A 123 14.67 4.42 -2.33
CA GLY A 123 15.02 5.03 -1.04
C GLY A 123 14.11 6.20 -0.69
N ALA A 124 13.83 7.08 -1.66
CA ALA A 124 12.94 8.23 -1.48
C ALA A 124 11.51 7.81 -1.09
N THR A 125 10.99 6.77 -1.73
CA THR A 125 9.64 6.25 -1.44
C THR A 125 9.58 5.64 -0.04
N VAL A 126 10.57 4.83 0.37
CA VAL A 126 10.62 4.26 1.73
C VAL A 126 10.67 5.35 2.79
N GLN A 127 11.59 6.32 2.64
CA GLN A 127 11.68 7.46 3.55
C GLN A 127 10.34 8.18 3.67
N ARG A 128 9.64 8.29 2.54
CA ARG A 128 8.35 8.95 2.55
C ARG A 128 7.26 8.16 3.25
N LEU A 129 7.18 6.85 3.03
CA LEU A 129 6.27 5.96 3.74
C LEU A 129 6.53 5.98 5.26
N VAL A 130 7.79 6.11 5.67
CA VAL A 130 8.15 6.31 7.09
C VAL A 130 7.64 7.65 7.61
N ALA A 131 7.85 8.73 6.86
CA ALA A 131 7.41 10.07 7.26
C ALA A 131 5.87 10.16 7.41
N VAL A 132 5.10 9.45 6.58
CA VAL A 132 3.63 9.38 6.70
C VAL A 132 3.15 8.25 7.63
N LYS A 133 4.06 7.63 8.39
CA LYS A 133 3.80 6.56 9.38
C LYS A 133 3.17 5.28 8.82
N LEU A 134 3.18 5.09 7.50
CA LEU A 134 2.74 3.84 6.86
C LEU A 134 3.78 2.73 7.03
N LEU A 135 5.06 3.08 7.04
CA LEU A 135 6.13 2.19 7.47
C LEU A 135 6.66 2.65 8.82
N ARG A 136 6.55 1.80 9.83
CA ARG A 136 7.06 2.10 11.17
C ARG A 136 8.32 1.28 11.43
N PRO A 137 9.48 1.92 11.67
CA PRO A 137 10.66 1.20 12.13
C PRO A 137 10.33 0.46 13.42
N THR A 138 10.65 -0.83 13.49
CA THR A 138 10.37 -1.66 14.68
C THR A 138 11.45 -1.55 15.75
N GLY A 139 12.57 -0.89 15.45
CA GLY A 139 13.80 -0.93 16.24
C GLY A 139 14.62 -2.21 16.04
N GLN A 140 14.09 -3.20 15.33
CA GLN A 140 14.80 -4.43 14.99
C GLN A 140 15.61 -4.24 13.71
N TYR A 141 16.74 -4.95 13.64
CA TYR A 141 17.61 -4.99 12.48
C TYR A 141 17.91 -6.44 12.11
N VAL A 142 17.96 -6.71 10.81
CA VAL A 142 18.44 -7.99 10.27
C VAL A 142 19.66 -7.76 9.39
N ARG A 143 20.42 -8.82 9.12
CA ARG A 143 21.59 -8.72 8.23
C ARG A 143 21.12 -8.75 6.78
N CYS A 144 21.61 -7.81 5.99
CA CYS A 144 21.40 -7.78 4.55
C CYS A 144 22.05 -9.00 3.91
N SER A 145 21.29 -9.72 3.08
CA SER A 145 21.74 -10.95 2.40
C SER A 145 22.14 -10.68 0.96
N ASP A 146 21.99 -9.42 0.51
CA ASP A 146 22.37 -8.95 -0.80
C ASP A 146 23.90 -8.91 -0.93
N THR A 147 24.45 -9.98 -1.49
CA THR A 147 25.88 -10.12 -1.77
C THR A 147 26.32 -9.33 -3.01
N GLU A 148 25.39 -8.91 -3.86
CA GLU A 148 25.68 -8.23 -5.13
C GLU A 148 25.89 -6.72 -4.92
N ALA A 149 25.07 -6.08 -4.09
CA ALA A 149 25.08 -4.62 -3.94
C ALA A 149 26.11 -4.07 -2.93
N ARG A 150 27.18 -4.82 -2.61
CA ARG A 150 28.14 -4.50 -1.50
C ARG A 150 27.44 -4.20 -0.16
N ASN A 151 26.21 -4.69 0.01
CA ASN A 151 25.40 -4.47 1.20
C ASN A 151 25.35 -5.71 2.09
N GLY A 152 25.90 -6.83 1.64
CA GLY A 152 25.96 -8.09 2.40
C GLY A 152 26.50 -7.88 3.80
N GLY A 153 25.78 -8.40 4.79
CA GLY A 153 26.13 -8.29 6.20
C GLY A 153 25.86 -6.92 6.86
N LYS A 154 25.49 -5.87 6.11
CA LYS A 154 25.12 -4.58 6.72
C LYS A 154 23.79 -4.72 7.48
N PRO A 155 23.62 -4.02 8.61
CA PRO A 155 22.33 -3.99 9.30
C PRO A 155 21.30 -3.28 8.41
N GLN A 156 20.12 -3.89 8.26
CA GLN A 156 18.97 -3.26 7.63
C GLN A 156 17.81 -3.23 8.63
N PRO A 157 17.05 -2.13 8.69
CA PRO A 157 15.90 -2.03 9.56
C PRO A 157 14.77 -2.97 9.13
N VAL A 158 14.05 -3.48 10.13
CA VAL A 158 12.76 -4.15 9.94
C VAL A 158 11.66 -3.11 10.14
N TYR A 159 10.76 -3.01 9.17
CA TYR A 159 9.59 -2.14 9.23
C TYR A 159 8.34 -2.97 9.48
N ALA A 160 7.39 -2.40 10.21
CA ALA A 160 6.01 -2.88 10.25
C ALA A 160 5.13 -1.95 9.40
N VAL A 161 4.29 -2.53 8.55
CA VAL A 161 3.28 -1.79 7.81
C VAL A 161 2.10 -1.49 8.75
N ASP A 162 1.64 -0.24 8.76
CA ASP A 162 0.47 0.16 9.54
C ASP A 162 -0.82 -0.21 8.78
N VAL A 163 -1.36 -1.40 9.06
CA VAL A 163 -2.54 -1.96 8.38
C VAL A 163 -3.79 -1.10 8.58
N THR A 164 -3.99 -0.56 9.78
CA THR A 164 -5.11 0.36 10.04
C THR A 164 -5.02 1.64 9.20
N ALA A 165 -3.80 2.13 8.96
CA ALA A 165 -3.61 3.26 8.05
C ALA A 165 -3.83 2.89 6.57
N LEU A 166 -3.68 1.61 6.19
CA LEU A 166 -4.06 1.08 4.88
C LEU A 166 -5.58 1.01 4.73
N GLU A 167 -6.29 0.46 5.71
CA GLU A 167 -7.76 0.36 5.71
C GLU A 167 -8.41 1.74 5.56
N HIS A 168 -7.98 2.73 6.36
CA HIS A 168 -8.44 4.11 6.21
C HIS A 168 -8.02 4.77 4.87
N ALA A 169 -7.02 4.24 4.17
CA ALA A 169 -6.69 4.70 2.82
C ALA A 169 -7.70 4.17 1.80
N GLU A 170 -8.20 2.95 2.00
CA GLU A 170 -9.22 2.35 1.14
C GLU A 170 -10.58 3.01 1.31
N ASP A 171 -11.03 3.25 2.55
CA ASP A 171 -12.29 3.92 2.82
C ASP A 171 -12.35 5.29 2.12
N ALA A 172 -11.29 6.08 2.28
CA ALA A 172 -11.17 7.38 1.62
C ALA A 172 -11.10 7.30 0.08
N ALA A 173 -10.60 6.19 -0.47
CA ALA A 173 -10.57 5.96 -1.92
C ALA A 173 -11.96 5.60 -2.44
N THR A 174 -12.67 4.72 -1.71
CA THR A 174 -14.02 4.27 -1.99
C THR A 174 -15.02 5.42 -1.94
N GLU A 175 -14.95 6.26 -0.89
CA GLU A 175 -15.78 7.47 -0.76
C GLU A 175 -15.58 8.45 -1.92
N ARG A 176 -14.33 8.65 -2.37
CA ARG A 176 -14.05 9.52 -3.52
C ARG A 176 -14.53 8.93 -4.85
N ALA A 177 -14.42 7.62 -5.03
CA ALA A 177 -14.96 6.94 -6.20
C ALA A 177 -16.49 7.07 -6.25
N ALA A 178 -17.17 6.90 -5.11
CA ALA A 178 -18.61 7.11 -4.97
C ALA A 178 -19.02 8.57 -5.26
N ALA A 179 -18.27 9.54 -4.73
CA ALA A 179 -18.52 10.97 -4.97
C ALA A 179 -18.31 11.39 -6.45
N GLY A 180 -17.31 10.82 -7.13
CA GLY A 180 -17.03 11.10 -8.54
C GLY A 180 -18.08 10.56 -9.52
N LEU A 181 -18.80 9.50 -9.16
CA LEU A 181 -19.90 8.93 -9.96
C LEU A 181 -21.22 9.72 -9.80
N SER A 182 -21.39 10.43 -8.69
CA SER A 182 -22.54 11.31 -8.43
C SER A 182 -22.55 12.57 -9.31
N GLY A 183 -21.37 13.11 -9.64
CA GLY A 183 -21.23 14.39 -10.35
C GLY A 183 -21.45 14.38 -11.87
N ARG A 184 -21.80 13.26 -12.51
CA ARG A 184 -22.04 13.18 -13.98
C ARG A 184 -23.50 12.99 -14.39
N ARG A 185 -24.45 13.17 -13.47
CA ARG A 185 -25.89 12.99 -13.73
C ARG A 185 -26.60 14.33 -13.59
N GLY A 186 -26.36 15.27 -14.52
CA GLY A 186 -26.95 16.61 -14.44
C GLY A 186 -26.63 17.59 -15.56
N GLU A 187 -26.30 17.14 -16.77
CA GLU A 187 -26.36 17.98 -17.98
C GLU A 187 -27.21 17.20 -18.99
N ASP A 188 -28.53 17.32 -18.82
CA ASP A 188 -29.51 16.86 -19.80
C ASP A 188 -30.13 18.10 -20.46
N ASP A 189 -30.32 17.96 -21.76
CA ASP A 189 -30.50 19.00 -22.77
C ASP A 189 -31.64 19.99 -22.46
N GLY A 190 -31.28 21.26 -22.22
CA GLY A 190 -32.20 22.37 -22.43
C GLY A 190 -32.27 22.69 -23.93
N PRO A 191 -33.46 22.74 -24.56
CA PRO A 191 -33.58 22.99 -25.99
C PRO A 191 -33.06 24.39 -26.31
N GLN A 192 -32.08 24.48 -27.21
CA GLN A 192 -31.61 25.76 -27.72
C GLN A 192 -32.70 26.40 -28.59
N GLU A 193 -33.32 27.45 -28.05
CA GLU A 193 -34.19 28.35 -28.79
C GLU A 193 -33.37 29.10 -29.85
N VAL A 194 -33.56 28.73 -31.11
CA VAL A 194 -32.95 29.37 -32.27
C VAL A 194 -33.64 30.72 -32.51
N VAL A 195 -32.99 31.81 -32.10
CA VAL A 195 -33.47 33.18 -32.39
C VAL A 195 -33.08 33.55 -33.84
N PRO A 196 -34.03 33.92 -34.72
CA PRO A 196 -33.71 34.36 -36.06
C PRO A 196 -33.15 35.79 -36.05
N ARG A 197 -32.00 35.97 -36.72
CA ARG A 197 -31.32 37.25 -36.91
C ARG A 197 -32.05 38.04 -38.02
N ALA A 198 -32.76 39.09 -37.64
CA ALA A 198 -33.33 40.05 -38.58
C ALA A 198 -32.22 40.85 -39.28
N ALA A 199 -32.31 40.94 -40.60
CA ALA A 199 -31.48 41.78 -41.44
C ALA A 199 -32.06 43.19 -41.50
N SER A 200 -31.23 44.20 -41.26
CA SER A 200 -31.33 45.58 -41.78
C SER A 200 -29.99 46.26 -41.60
#